data_AF-A0A8J7BY42-F1
#
_entry.id   AF-A0A8J7BY42-F1
#
_cell.length_a   1.000
_cell.length_b   1.000
_cell.length_c   1.000
_cell.angle_alpha   90.00
_cell.angle_beta   90.00
_cell.angle_gamma   90.00
#
_symmetry.space_group_name_H-M   'P 1'
#
loop_
_entity.id
_entity.type
_entity.pdbx_description
1 polymer ?
#
loop_
_entity_poly.entity_id
_entity_poly.type
_entity_poly.pdbx_seq_one_letter_code
_entity_poly.pdbx_strand_id
1 'polypeptide(L)'
;QGLHSQSSQEWLNTISTYSFTPRGQTFQEKILEYLTFEAAQIPVDQILLGTSDVIESLFGKYKLFAARRPLKDIGTSILMIPLFTLKITTSLVKQAMESIRFIDVASWSQSVFDSSMLSQKRSLSLATTSDTEPA
;
A
#
# COMPACT_ATOMS: atom_id res chain seq x y z
N GLN A 1 7.05 -8.55 -5.18
CA GLN A 1 7.92 -9.34 -4.29
C GLN A 1 7.17 -9.52 -2.98
N GLY A 2 7.04 -10.76 -2.53
CA GLY A 2 6.23 -11.15 -1.37
C GLY A 2 6.06 -12.67 -1.35
N LEU A 3 5.33 -13.19 -0.37
CA LEU A 3 5.01 -14.62 -0.29
C LEU A 3 3.76 -14.91 -1.16
N HIS A 4 3.82 -15.96 -1.96
CA HIS A 4 2.75 -16.41 -2.84
C HIS A 4 2.76 -17.93 -2.95
N SER A 5 1.74 -18.50 -3.58
CA SER A 5 1.52 -19.95 -3.71
C SER A 5 2.70 -20.73 -4.32
N GLN A 6 3.58 -20.08 -5.09
CA GLN A 6 4.73 -20.68 -5.75
C GLN A 6 6.07 -20.44 -5.03
N SER A 7 6.09 -19.66 -3.94
CA SER A 7 7.34 -19.24 -3.28
C SER A 7 8.18 -20.43 -2.77
N SER A 8 7.54 -21.53 -2.36
CA SER A 8 8.25 -22.75 -1.92
C SER A 8 9.04 -23.40 -3.07
N GLN A 9 8.45 -23.42 -4.27
CA GLN A 9 9.08 -24.01 -5.45
C GLN A 9 10.21 -23.13 -5.98
N GLU A 10 10.02 -21.82 -6.01
CA GLU A 10 11.06 -20.86 -6.39
C GLU A 10 12.27 -20.92 -5.47
N TRP A 11 12.02 -21.05 -4.16
CA TRP A 11 13.08 -21.18 -3.18
C TRP A 11 13.88 -22.48 -3.38
N LEU A 12 13.21 -23.63 -3.56
CA LEU A 12 13.86 -24.91 -3.86
C LEU A 12 14.75 -24.83 -5.11
N ASN A 13 14.26 -24.20 -6.19
CA ASN A 13 15.03 -24.01 -7.41
C ASN A 13 16.25 -23.10 -7.22
N THR A 14 16.18 -22.14 -6.29
CA THR A 14 17.30 -21.24 -5.97
C THR A 14 18.37 -21.97 -5.18
N ILE A 15 17.95 -22.73 -4.18
CA ILE A 15 18.88 -23.37 -3.24
C ILE A 15 19.48 -24.69 -3.76
N SER A 16 18.88 -25.32 -4.77
CA SER A 16 19.35 -26.60 -5.34
C SER A 16 20.77 -26.53 -5.91
N THR A 17 21.27 -25.32 -6.17
CA THR A 17 22.62 -25.07 -6.68
C THR A 17 23.68 -25.07 -5.57
N TYR A 18 23.28 -25.06 -4.29
CA TYR A 18 24.18 -24.91 -3.15
C TYR A 18 24.30 -26.22 -2.36
N SER A 19 25.53 -26.58 -2.00
CA SER A 19 25.80 -27.65 -1.04
C SER A 19 25.83 -27.10 0.38
N PHE A 20 24.97 -27.63 1.25
CA PHE A 20 24.86 -27.16 2.64
C PHE A 20 25.61 -28.08 3.61
N THR A 21 26.08 -27.50 4.71
CA THR A 21 26.54 -28.26 5.87
C THR A 21 25.35 -28.97 6.54
N PRO A 22 25.57 -29.98 7.41
CA PRO A 22 24.47 -30.64 8.12
C PRO A 22 23.57 -29.67 8.91
N ARG A 23 24.17 -28.65 9.53
CA ARG A 23 23.41 -27.55 10.18
C ARG A 23 22.61 -26.72 9.19
N GLY A 24 23.18 -26.48 8.00
CA GLY A 24 22.50 -25.77 6.91
C GLY A 24 21.30 -26.55 6.37
N GLN A 25 21.38 -27.87 6.28
CA GLN A 25 20.26 -28.73 5.88
C GLN A 25 19.11 -28.69 6.89
N THR A 26 19.39 -28.80 8.19
CA THR A 26 18.33 -28.67 9.21
C THR A 26 17.67 -27.29 9.19
N PHE A 27 18.43 -26.23 8.91
CA PHE A 27 17.88 -24.88 8.76
C PHE A 27 17.06 -24.74 7.48
N GLN A 28 17.50 -25.34 6.39
CA GLN A 28 16.76 -25.42 5.12
C GLN A 28 15.40 -26.10 5.33
N GLU A 29 15.36 -27.24 6.01
CA GLU A 29 14.11 -27.95 6.31
C GLU A 29 13.11 -27.07 7.05
N LYS A 30 13.58 -26.30 8.05
CA LYS A 30 12.72 -25.35 8.80
C LYS A 30 12.19 -24.22 7.92
N ILE A 31 13.01 -23.69 7.02
CA ILE A 31 12.55 -22.65 6.07
C ILE A 31 11.54 -23.25 5.10
N LEU A 32 11.78 -24.47 4.60
CA LEU A 32 10.86 -25.14 3.69
C LEU A 32 9.50 -25.36 4.36
N GLU A 33 9.51 -25.90 5.57
CA GLU A 33 8.32 -26.13 6.38
C GLU A 33 7.52 -24.84 6.57
N TYR A 34 8.19 -23.76 6.98
CA TYR A 34 7.58 -22.43 7.12
C TYR A 34 6.97 -21.94 5.80
N LEU A 35 7.73 -21.97 4.69
CA LEU A 35 7.25 -21.52 3.39
C LEU A 35 6.07 -22.36 2.90
N THR A 36 6.08 -23.67 3.10
CA THR A 36 4.97 -24.54 2.70
C THR A 36 3.72 -24.29 3.53
N PHE A 37 3.86 -24.06 4.84
CA PHE A 37 2.74 -23.79 5.74
C PHE A 37 2.09 -22.43 5.42
N GLU A 38 2.90 -21.38 5.33
CA GLU A 38 2.39 -20.03 5.10
C GLU A 38 1.88 -19.85 3.66
N ALA A 39 2.58 -20.36 2.64
CA ALA A 39 2.16 -20.22 1.24
C ALA A 39 0.88 -21.01 0.92
N ALA A 40 0.62 -22.12 1.62
CA ALA A 40 -0.63 -22.89 1.46
C ALA A 40 -1.88 -22.11 1.89
N GLN A 41 -1.72 -21.11 2.77
CA GLN A 41 -2.83 -20.27 3.21
C GLN A 41 -3.11 -19.09 2.26
N ILE A 42 -2.29 -18.92 1.21
CA ILE A 42 -2.41 -17.79 0.27
C ILE A 42 -3.20 -18.21 -0.97
N PRO A 43 -4.27 -17.48 -1.34
CA PRO A 43 -4.96 -17.69 -2.61
C PRO A 43 -4.02 -17.58 -3.82
N VAL A 44 -4.29 -18.33 -4.89
CA VAL A 44 -3.40 -18.48 -6.06
C VAL A 44 -3.02 -17.13 -6.72
N ASP A 45 -3.89 -16.13 -6.65
CA ASP A 45 -3.69 -14.80 -7.26
C ASP A 45 -3.36 -13.69 -6.24
N GLN A 46 -2.98 -14.04 -5.02
CA GLN A 46 -2.59 -13.06 -4.00
C GLN A 46 -1.12 -13.15 -3.64
N ILE A 47 -0.54 -11.99 -3.37
CA ILE A 47 0.83 -11.84 -2.88
C ILE A 47 0.74 -11.18 -1.51
N LEU A 48 1.16 -11.90 -0.47
CA LEU A 48 1.26 -11.36 0.88
C LEU A 48 2.61 -10.67 1.07
N LEU A 49 2.60 -9.52 1.73
CA LEU A 49 3.82 -8.83 2.10
C LEU A 49 4.45 -9.55 3.30
N GLY A 50 5.61 -10.19 3.08
CA GLY A 50 6.22 -11.08 4.07
C GLY A 50 6.96 -10.41 5.23
N THR A 51 7.12 -9.07 5.24
CA THR A 51 7.87 -8.38 6.29
C THR A 51 7.27 -7.03 6.67
N SER A 52 7.15 -6.80 7.98
CA SER A 52 6.81 -5.48 8.55
C SER A 52 7.83 -4.42 8.11
N ASP A 53 9.10 -4.79 7.94
CA ASP A 53 10.16 -3.88 7.50
C ASP A 53 9.87 -3.24 6.12
N VAL A 54 9.21 -3.96 5.21
CA VAL A 54 8.81 -3.37 3.92
C VAL A 54 7.68 -2.37 4.10
N ILE A 55 6.72 -2.67 4.98
CA ILE A 55 5.63 -1.75 5.33
C ILE A 55 6.20 -0.51 6.05
N GLU A 56 7.11 -0.71 6.99
CA GLU A 56 7.77 0.36 7.75
C GLU A 56 8.66 1.21 6.84
N SER A 57 9.42 0.60 5.94
CA SER A 57 10.20 1.31 4.92
C SER A 57 9.30 2.16 4.02
N LEU A 58 8.15 1.62 3.63
CA LEU A 58 7.17 2.30 2.78
C LEU A 58 6.53 3.49 3.50
N PHE A 59 6.13 3.33 4.77
CA PHE A 59 5.68 4.44 5.60
C PHE A 59 6.80 5.44 5.93
N GLY A 60 8.05 4.98 6.02
CA GLY A 60 9.23 5.83 6.17
C GLY A 60 9.44 6.74 4.96
N LYS A 61 9.36 6.19 3.74
CA LYS A 61 9.38 6.97 2.49
C LYS A 61 8.21 7.95 2.43
N TYR A 62 7.01 7.49 2.76
CA TYR A 62 5.84 8.35 2.85
C TYR A 62 6.07 9.55 3.78
N LYS A 63 6.57 9.32 5.01
CA LYS A 63 6.88 10.39 5.98
C LYS A 63 7.91 11.38 5.42
N LEU A 64 8.94 10.91 4.73
CA LEU A 64 9.96 11.76 4.10
C LEU A 64 9.35 12.66 3.01
N PHE A 65 8.43 12.12 2.19
CA PHE A 65 7.74 12.89 1.17
C PHE A 65 6.72 13.86 1.78
N ALA A 66 5.95 13.44 2.78
CA ALA A 66 4.97 14.25 3.50
C ALA A 66 5.63 15.39 4.31
N ALA A 67 6.88 15.23 4.76
CA ALA A 67 7.61 16.30 5.42
C ALA A 67 7.91 17.49 4.48
N ARG A 68 8.00 17.27 3.17
CA ARG A 68 8.31 18.32 2.18
C ARG A 68 7.09 19.17 1.81
N ARG A 69 5.88 18.64 2.00
CA ARG A 69 4.62 19.37 1.82
C ARG A 69 3.63 18.82 2.85
N PRO A 70 3.13 19.64 3.78
CA PRO A 70 2.07 19.21 4.69
C PRO A 70 0.85 18.82 3.85
N LEU A 71 0.73 17.52 3.59
CA LEU A 71 -0.45 16.97 2.93
C LEU A 71 -1.57 17.08 3.96
N LYS A 72 -2.60 17.84 3.59
CA LYS A 72 -3.61 18.31 4.53
C LYS A 72 -4.44 17.17 5.14
N ASP A 73 -4.39 15.96 4.57
CA ASP A 73 -5.12 14.79 5.05
C ASP A 73 -4.35 13.49 4.78
N ILE A 74 -4.04 12.74 5.85
CA ILE A 74 -3.33 11.45 5.78
C ILE A 74 -4.12 10.39 5.01
N GLY A 75 -5.45 10.45 5.06
CA GLY A 75 -6.35 9.50 4.41
C GLY A 75 -6.13 9.45 2.90
N THR A 76 -6.39 10.54 2.19
CA THR A 76 -6.18 10.60 0.73
C THR A 76 -4.70 10.42 0.36
N SER A 77 -3.80 10.84 1.24
CA SER A 77 -2.35 10.72 1.03
C SER A 77 -1.85 9.27 1.10
N ILE A 78 -2.58 8.36 1.78
CA ILE A 78 -2.22 6.94 1.80
C ILE A 78 -2.31 6.31 0.40
N LEU A 79 -3.14 6.85 -0.49
CA LEU A 79 -3.24 6.40 -1.88
C LEU A 79 -1.97 6.72 -2.69
N MET A 80 -1.09 7.56 -2.16
CA MET A 80 0.23 7.79 -2.74
C MET A 80 1.21 6.66 -2.41
N ILE A 81 0.91 5.80 -1.44
CA ILE A 81 1.79 4.71 -1.03
C ILE A 81 2.05 3.71 -2.19
N PRO A 82 1.04 3.21 -2.90
CA PRO A 82 1.25 2.39 -4.10
C PRO A 82 2.09 3.08 -5.18
N LEU A 83 2.08 4.41 -5.27
CA LEU A 83 2.90 5.14 -6.24
C LEU A 83 4.40 5.05 -5.93
N PHE A 84 4.79 4.76 -4.68
CA PHE A 84 6.21 4.55 -4.34
C PHE A 84 6.74 3.17 -4.75
N THR A 85 5.85 2.22 -5.06
CA THR A 85 6.22 0.86 -5.49
C THR A 85 5.98 0.63 -6.99
N LEU A 86 5.17 1.47 -7.64
CA LEU A 86 4.85 1.37 -9.05
C LEU A 86 5.78 2.21 -9.93
N LYS A 87 6.22 1.63 -11.05
CA LYS A 87 6.82 2.39 -12.13
C LYS A 87 5.72 3.07 -12.94
N ILE A 88 5.52 4.36 -12.72
CA ILE A 88 4.56 5.14 -13.49
C ILE A 88 5.05 5.23 -14.94
N THR A 89 4.25 4.69 -15.86
CA THR A 89 4.49 4.73 -17.32
C THR A 89 3.38 5.48 -18.02
N THR A 90 3.65 5.99 -19.21
CA THR A 90 2.66 6.71 -20.02
C THR A 90 1.45 5.85 -20.39
N SER A 91 1.66 4.56 -20.67
CA SER A 91 0.59 3.61 -20.95
C SER A 91 -0.32 3.39 -19.74
N LEU A 92 0.26 3.24 -18.54
CA LEU A 92 -0.49 3.07 -17.29
C LEU A 92 -1.38 4.28 -16.99
N VAL A 93 -0.84 5.49 -17.17
CA VAL A 93 -1.60 6.73 -16.96
C VAL A 93 -2.75 6.85 -17.97
N LYS A 94 -2.48 6.56 -19.25
CA LYS A 94 -3.51 6.58 -20.30
C LYS A 94 -4.65 5.60 -19.98
N GLN A 95 -4.32 4.37 -19.63
CA GLN A 95 -5.30 3.35 -19.26
C GLN A 95 -6.15 3.79 -18.06
N ALA A 96 -5.54 4.38 -17.03
CA ALA A 96 -6.26 4.87 -15.87
C ALA A 96 -7.25 5.99 -16.23
N MET A 97 -6.84 6.93 -17.09
CA MET A 97 -7.68 8.03 -17.57
C MET A 97 -8.84 7.55 -18.45
N GLU A 98 -8.64 6.49 -19.22
CA GLU A 98 -9.68 5.92 -20.10
C GLU A 98 -10.65 4.99 -19.35
N SER A 99 -10.21 4.37 -18.25
CA SER A 99 -11.00 3.37 -17.53
C SER A 99 -11.95 3.95 -16.49
N ILE A 100 -11.58 5.06 -15.86
CA ILE A 100 -12.33 5.61 -14.71
C ILE A 100 -12.52 7.10 -14.89
N ARG A 101 -13.77 7.56 -14.74
CA ARG A 101 -14.09 8.98 -14.80
C ARG A 101 -13.66 9.65 -13.50
N PHE A 102 -13.16 10.88 -13.61
CA PHE A 102 -12.73 11.66 -12.46
C PHE A 102 -13.84 11.84 -11.40
N ILE A 103 -15.09 12.01 -11.82
CA ILE A 103 -16.22 12.19 -10.90
C ILE A 103 -16.45 10.98 -10.00
N ASP A 104 -16.26 9.76 -10.53
CA ASP A 104 -16.42 8.53 -9.76
C ASP A 104 -15.32 8.41 -8.70
N VAL A 105 -14.08 8.79 -9.05
CA VAL A 105 -12.95 8.82 -8.10
C VAL A 105 -13.19 9.85 -6.99
N ALA A 106 -13.72 11.02 -7.33
CA ALA A 106 -14.03 12.07 -6.36
C ALA A 106 -15.12 11.64 -5.38
N SER A 107 -16.21 11.07 -5.89
CA SER A 107 -17.30 10.54 -5.05
C SER A 107 -16.84 9.38 -4.17
N TRP A 108 -16.07 8.44 -4.72
CA TRP A 108 -15.48 7.35 -3.94
C TRP A 108 -14.56 7.88 -2.84
N SER A 109 -13.65 8.81 -3.16
CA SER A 109 -12.74 9.40 -2.18
C SER A 109 -13.50 10.08 -1.04
N GLN A 110 -14.60 10.77 -1.35
CA GLN A 110 -15.41 11.43 -0.33
C GLN A 110 -16.14 10.42 0.56
N SER A 111 -16.60 9.30 0.00
CA SER A 111 -17.26 8.22 0.77
C SER A 111 -16.32 7.43 1.67
N VAL A 112 -15.04 7.31 1.30
CA VAL A 112 -14.06 6.47 2.02
C VAL A 112 -13.26 7.26 3.06
N PHE A 113 -12.91 8.52 2.77
CA PHE A 113 -12.05 9.32 3.64
C PHE A 113 -12.79 10.38 4.46
N ASP A 114 -14.12 10.48 4.30
CA ASP A 114 -14.97 11.51 4.87
C ASP A 114 -14.48 12.95 4.59
N SER A 115 -15.27 13.94 5.01
CA SER A 115 -14.82 15.33 4.98
C SER A 115 -13.77 15.56 6.05
N SER A 116 -12.60 16.07 5.68
CA SER A 116 -11.56 16.34 6.66
C SER A 116 -12.01 17.34 7.72
N MET A 117 -11.43 17.22 8.92
CA MET A 117 -11.70 18.14 10.05
C MET A 117 -11.55 19.61 9.65
N LEU A 118 -10.62 19.94 8.75
CA LEU A 118 -10.45 21.29 8.22
C LEU A 118 -11.56 21.69 7.24
N SER A 119 -12.03 20.77 6.40
CA SER A 119 -13.18 20.99 5.51
C SER A 119 -14.46 21.22 6.32
N GLN A 120 -14.69 20.43 7.37
CA GLN A 120 -15.81 20.61 8.28
C GLN A 120 -15.73 21.97 8.99
N LYS A 121 -14.57 22.34 9.55
CA LYS A 121 -14.36 23.64 10.20
C LYS A 121 -14.59 24.82 9.25
N ARG A 122 -14.18 24.71 7.99
CA ARG A 122 -14.43 25.75 6.97
C ARG A 122 -15.91 25.88 6.64
N SER A 123 -16.61 24.76 6.48
CA SER A 123 -18.07 24.77 6.23
C SER A 123 -18.84 25.39 7.40
N LEU A 124 -18.42 25.12 8.64
CA LEU A 124 -18.99 25.71 9.84
C LEU A 124 -18.68 27.22 9.93
N SER A 125 -17.46 27.65 9.60
CA SER A 125 -17.10 29.08 9.60
C SER A 125 -17.85 29.91 8.54
N LEU A 126 -18.16 29.30 7.39
CA LEU A 126 -18.94 29.91 6.32
C LEU A 126 -20.43 30.00 6.69
N ALA A 127 -20.95 29.03 7.45
CA ALA A 127 -22.31 29.07 7.98
C ALA A 127 -22.46 30.16 9.07
N THR A 128 -21.46 30.37 9.92
CA THR A 128 -21.55 31.41 10.97
C THR A 128 -21.51 32.85 10.46
N THR A 129 -21.04 33.09 9.22
CA THR A 129 -21.02 34.43 8.61
C THR A 129 -22.36 34.86 7.99
N SER A 130 -23.33 33.96 7.83
CA SER A 130 -24.69 34.35 7.38
C SER A 130 -25.58 34.85 8.52
N ASP A 131 -25.22 34.56 9.77
CA ASP A 131 -26.12 34.72 10.93
C ASP A 131 -25.81 35.96 11.78
N THR A 132 -24.83 36.77 11.38
CA THR A 132 -24.57 38.08 12.02
C THR A 132 -25.19 39.19 11.19
N GLU A 133 -26.48 39.48 11.43
CA GLU A 133 -27.05 40.79 11.07
C GLU A 133 -26.34 41.89 11.87
N PRO A 134 -25.87 42.97 11.25
CA PRO A 134 -25.31 44.10 11.96
C PRO A 134 -26.43 44.93 12.59
N ALA A 135 -26.36 45.14 13.90
CA ALA A 135 -27.15 46.12 14.66
C ALA A 135 -26.55 47.54 14.54
#